data_AF-A0A6G0UTK3-F1
#
_entry.id   AF-A0A6G0UTK3-F1
#
_cell.length_a   1.000
_cell.length_b   1.000
_cell.length_c   1.000
_cell.angle_alpha   90.00
_cell.angle_beta   90.00
_cell.angle_gamma   90.00
#
_symmetry.space_group_name_H-M   'P 1'
#
loop_
_entity.id
_entity.type
_entity.pdbx_description
1 polymer ?
#
loop_
_entity_poly.entity_id
_entity_poly.type
_entity_poly.pdbx_seq_one_letter_code
_entity_poly.pdbx_strand_id
1 'polypeptide(L)' 'FNDLLQRMLTDESLLDKYITYFYRNNVQLPSCDAKCKKDFICSAMTGEAGKEDIFCAGIY' A
#
# COMPACT_ATOMS: atom_id res chain seq x y z
N PHE A 1 -10.06 -4.09 -9.37
CA PHE A 1 -9.43 -3.23 -8.35
C PHE A 1 -9.27 -3.98 -7.03
N ASN A 2 -10.34 -4.53 -6.45
CA ASN A 2 -10.27 -5.32 -5.21
C ASN A 2 -9.36 -6.56 -5.30
N ASP A 3 -9.39 -7.31 -6.42
CA ASP A 3 -8.52 -8.48 -6.60
C ASP A 3 -7.02 -8.14 -6.56
N LEU A 4 -6.63 -7.00 -7.16
CA LEU A 4 -5.24 -6.53 -7.13
C LEU A 4 -4.80 -6.17 -5.71
N LEU A 5 -5.66 -5.47 -4.96
CA LEU A 5 -5.39 -5.09 -3.56
C LEU A 5 -5.23 -6.32 -2.67
N GLN A 6 -6.07 -7.33 -2.85
CA GLN A 6 -5.95 -8.60 -2.12
C GLN A 6 -4.67 -9.35 -2.45
N ARG A 7 -4.25 -9.37 -3.72
CA ARG A 7 -2.98 -10.00 -4.12
C ARG A 7 -1.76 -9.28 -3.56
N MET A 8 -1.81 -7.96 -3.44
CA MET A 8 -0.73 -7.17 -2.82
C MET A 8 -0.56 -7.43 -1.32
N LEU A 9 -1.58 -7.97 -0.62
CA LEU A 9 -1.44 -8.38 0.79
C LEU A 9 -0.51 -9.59 0.96
N THR A 10 -0.40 -10.44 -0.07
CA THR A 10 0.36 -11.69 -0.02
C THR A 10 1.60 -11.70 -0.92
N ASP A 11 1.66 -10.81 -1.90
CA ASP A 11 2.76 -10.68 -2.85
C ASP A 11 3.47 -9.33 -2.67
N GLU A 12 4.51 -9.32 -1.84
CA GLU A 12 5.31 -8.12 -1.56
C GLU A 12 5.94 -7.53 -2.83
N SER A 13 6.32 -8.37 -3.79
CA SER A 13 6.96 -7.92 -5.04
C SER A 13 5.98 -7.15 -5.93
N LEU A 14 4.70 -7.51 -5.88
CA LEU A 14 3.63 -6.81 -6.58
C LEU A 14 3.36 -5.45 -5.93
N LEU A 15 3.36 -5.39 -4.59
CA LEU A 15 3.19 -4.15 -3.85
C LEU A 15 4.36 -3.17 -4.09
N ASP A 16 5.59 -3.66 -4.13
CA ASP A 16 6.78 -2.82 -4.39
C ASP A 16 6.73 -2.20 -5.79
N LYS A 17 6.28 -2.97 -6.79
CA LYS A 17 6.03 -2.44 -8.14
C LYS A 17 4.91 -1.40 -8.14
N TYR A 18 3.82 -1.67 -7.42
CA TYR A 18 2.71 -0.73 -7.30
C TYR A 18 3.15 0.61 -6.71
N ILE A 19 3.89 0.58 -5.59
CA ILE A 19 4.43 1.79 -4.94
C ILE A 19 5.39 2.53 -5.89
N THR A 20 6.27 1.81 -6.59
CA THR A 20 7.19 2.41 -7.59
C THR A 20 6.42 3.14 -8.68
N TYR A 21 5.36 2.53 -9.23
CA TYR A 21 4.52 3.15 -10.25
C TYR A 21 3.66 4.29 -9.70
N PHE A 22 3.20 4.21 -8.45
CA PHE A 22 2.48 5.28 -7.77
C PHE A 22 3.33 6.57 -7.73
N TYR A 23 4.62 6.43 -7.43
CA TYR A 23 5.59 7.53 -7.49
C TYR A 23 6.16 7.79 -8.89
N ARG A 24 5.52 7.30 -9.96
CA ARG A 24 5.91 7.51 -11.37
C ARG A 24 7.37 7.11 -11.65
N ASN A 25 7.84 6.01 -11.06
CA ASN A 25 9.22 5.54 -11.16
C ASN A 25 10.27 6.56 -10.68
N ASN A 26 9.93 7.39 -9.69
CA ASN A 26 10.91 8.28 -9.08
C ASN A 26 12.03 7.46 -8.42
N VAL A 27 13.29 7.82 -8.70
CA VAL A 27 14.48 7.08 -8.25
C VAL A 27 14.76 7.29 -6.76
N GLN A 28 14.23 8.37 -6.17
CA GLN A 28 14.31 8.64 -4.74
C GLN A 28 12.98 8.32 -4.07
N LEU A 29 12.68 7.03 -3.95
CA LEU A 29 11.56 6.59 -3.13
C LEU A 29 11.93 6.75 -1.65
N PRO A 30 11.04 7.31 -0.81
CA PRO A 30 11.20 7.19 0.63
C PRO A 30 11.23 5.70 1.01
N SER A 31 12.06 5.31 1.97
CA SER A 31 12.11 3.93 2.45
C SER A 31 10.74 3.53 2.99
N CYS A 32 10.06 2.59 2.33
CA CYS A 32 8.76 2.09 2.74
C CYS A 32 8.94 0.76 3.47
N ASP A 33 8.88 0.81 4.81
CA ASP A 33 8.93 -0.36 5.67
C ASP A 33 7.61 -1.15 5.66
N ALA A 34 7.53 -2.23 6.45
CA ALA A 34 6.34 -3.07 6.53
C ALA A 34 5.09 -2.29 6.98
N LYS A 35 5.24 -1.26 7.81
CA LYS A 35 4.11 -0.42 8.24
C LYS A 35 3.63 0.45 7.09
N CYS A 36 4.54 1.15 6.42
CA CYS A 36 4.24 1.95 5.24
C CYS A 36 3.54 1.13 4.14
N LYS A 37 3.98 -0.11 3.90
CA LYS A 37 3.36 -1.03 2.93
C LYS A 37 1.90 -1.35 3.28
N LYS A 38 1.62 -1.65 4.55
CA LYS A 38 0.25 -1.88 5.04
C LYS A 38 -0.62 -0.63 4.90
N ASP A 39 -0.08 0.53 5.28
CA ASP A 39 -0.78 1.81 5.18
C ASP A 39 -1.10 2.16 3.71
N PHE A 40 -0.20 1.85 2.78
CA PHE A 40 -0.41 2.02 1.34
C PHE A 40 -1.58 1.18 0.81
N ILE A 41 -1.65 -0.10 1.20
CA ILE A 41 -2.76 -0.98 0.81
C ILE A 41 -4.07 -0.46 1.43
N CYS A 42 -4.04 -0.06 2.69
CA CYS A 42 -5.19 0.48 3.39
C CYS A 42 -5.73 1.74 2.68
N SER A 43 -4.87 2.73 2.44
CA SER A 43 -5.17 3.94 1.69
C SER A 43 -5.77 3.63 0.31
N ALA A 44 -5.23 2.64 -0.39
CA ALA A 44 -5.72 2.23 -1.71
C ALA A 44 -7.07 1.49 -1.66
N MET A 45 -7.40 0.82 -0.55
CA MET A 45 -8.70 0.18 -0.32
C MET A 45 -9.79 1.19 0.08
N THR A 46 -9.46 2.18 0.90
CA THR A 46 -10.41 3.15 1.45
C THR A 46 -10.61 4.35 0.53
N GLY A 47 -9.61 4.64 -0.32
CA GLY A 47 -9.55 5.90 -1.06
C GLY A 47 -9.25 7.12 -0.18
N GLU A 48 -8.93 6.91 1.11
CA GLU A 48 -8.61 7.97 2.07
C GLU A 48 -7.25 7.71 2.73
N ALA A 49 -6.32 8.64 2.54
CA ALA A 49 -5.03 8.64 3.23
C ALA A 49 -5.14 9.28 4.63
N GLY A 50 -4.35 8.77 5.58
CA GLY A 50 -4.24 9.32 6.94
C GLY A 50 -5.34 8.87 7.91
N LYS A 51 -6.19 7.91 7.51
CA LYS A 51 -7.22 7.29 8.36
C LYS A 51 -7.05 5.78 8.48
N GLU A 52 -5.84 5.29 8.29
CA GLU A 52 -5.50 3.87 8.31
C GLU A 52 -5.85 3.23 9.66
N ASP A 53 -5.66 3.97 10.75
CA ASP A 53 -6.01 3.54 12.11
C ASP A 53 -7.52 3.32 12.31
N ILE A 54 -8.37 3.98 11.51
CA ILE A 54 -9.83 3.88 11.60
C ILE A 54 -10.35 2.75 10.72
N PHE A 55 -9.85 2.67 9.49
CA PHE A 55 -10.39 1.74 8.49
C PHE A 55 -9.71 0.39 8.46
N CYS A 56 -8.44 0.32 8.88
CA CYS A 56 -7.62 -0.88 8.74
C CYS A 56 -7.11 -1.43 10.06
N ALA A 57 -7.71 -1.04 11.19
CA ALA A 57 -7.47 -1.62 12.51
C ALA A 57 -7.58 -3.15 12.55
N GLY A 58 -8.30 -3.78 11.60
CA GLY A 58 -8.43 -5.23 11.48
C GLY A 58 -7.51 -5.91 10.45
N ILE A 59 -6.63 -5.15 9.78
CA ILE A 59 -5.62 -5.68 8.84
C ILE A 59 -4.26 -5.89 9.56
N TYR A 60 -4.19 -5.54 10.85
CA TYR A 60 -3.00 -5.63 11.70
C TYR A 60 -2.94 -6.90 12.54
#